data_AF-A0A9P1KI20-F1
#
_entry.id   AF-A0A9P1KI20-F1
#
_cell.length_a   1.000
_cell.length_b   1.000
_cell.length_c   1.000
_cell.angle_alpha   90.00
_cell.angle_beta   90.00
_cell.angle_gamma   90.00
#
_symmetry.space_group_name_H-M   'P 1'
#
loop_
_entity.id
_entity.type
_entity.pdbx_description
1 polymer ?
#
loop_
_entity_poly.entity_id
_entity_poly.type
_entity_poly.pdbx_seq_one_letter_code
_entity_poly.pdbx_strand_id
1 'polypeptide(L)'
;MQLTIDLPESAVRRLSRLAELTNQPLSELVIQSIAGNLPPAIDTAPAEIQAELLTLQTLSVDELRQIARSQIAPDQQERHLELLDRNQEGTLTPSQQQELRDLSQAADRLMLKKAHACAILRWLGQPIRDLNQLSPI
;
A
#
# COMPACT_ATOMS: atom_id res chain seq x y z
N MET A 1 21.52 -10.89 -14.81
CA MET A 1 21.00 -10.19 -16.01
C MET A 1 21.70 -8.84 -16.09
N GLN A 2 22.09 -8.39 -17.28
CA GLN A 2 22.70 -7.06 -17.50
C GLN A 2 21.69 -6.15 -18.20
N LEU A 3 21.53 -4.93 -17.70
CA LEU A 3 20.66 -3.89 -18.25
C LEU A 3 21.51 -2.65 -18.50
N THR A 4 21.47 -2.09 -19.71
CA THR A 4 22.14 -0.83 -20.06
C THR A 4 21.08 0.26 -20.16
N ILE A 5 21.28 1.38 -19.46
CA ILE A 5 20.35 2.52 -19.44
C ILE A 5 21.10 3.81 -19.77
N ASP A 6 20.48 4.66 -20.57
CA ASP A 6 20.99 6.00 -20.85
C ASP A 6 20.50 6.97 -19.77
N LEU A 7 21.44 7.47 -18.98
CA LEU A 7 21.17 8.44 -17.91
C LEU A 7 21.59 9.84 -18.37
N PRO A 8 20.84 10.89 -18.00
CA PRO A 8 21.25 12.26 -18.30
C PRO A 8 22.59 12.58 -17.63
N GLU A 9 23.45 13.31 -18.32
CA GLU A 9 24.82 13.59 -17.89
C GLU A 9 24.87 14.26 -16.50
N SER A 10 23.87 15.08 -16.18
CA SER A 10 23.70 15.71 -14.86
C SER A 10 23.51 14.69 -13.74
N ALA A 11 22.75 13.62 -13.97
CA ALA A 11 22.54 12.55 -13.00
C ALA A 11 23.81 11.73 -12.80
N VAL A 12 24.51 11.37 -13.89
CA VAL A 12 25.79 10.64 -13.83
C VAL A 12 26.82 11.42 -13.03
N ARG A 13 27.02 12.72 -13.32
CA ARG A 13 27.95 13.57 -12.57
C ARG A 13 27.64 13.64 -11.08
N ARG A 14 26.36 13.74 -10.72
CA ARG A 14 25.92 13.77 -9.32
C ARG A 14 26.18 12.45 -8.60
N LEU A 15 25.84 11.32 -9.25
CA LEU A 15 26.05 9.98 -8.70
C LEU A 15 27.54 9.66 -8.56
N SER A 16 28.38 10.02 -9.54
CA SER A 16 29.84 9.84 -9.45
C SER A 16 30.45 10.62 -8.30
N ARG A 17 30.03 11.88 -8.10
CA ARG A 17 30.49 12.68 -6.96
C ARG A 17 30.08 12.05 -5.63
N LEU A 18 28.86 11.53 -5.53
CA LEU A 18 28.41 10.84 -4.34
C LEU A 18 29.21 9.56 -4.08
N ALA A 19 29.46 8.76 -5.13
CA ALA A 19 30.26 7.53 -5.06
C ALA A 19 31.68 7.79 -4.52
N GLU A 20 32.33 8.86 -4.99
CA GLU A 20 33.64 9.29 -4.47
C GLU A 20 33.58 9.71 -3.00
N LEU A 21 32.55 10.48 -2.62
CA LEU A 21 32.38 10.97 -1.25
C LEU A 21 32.03 9.87 -0.25
N THR A 22 31.22 8.89 -0.66
CA THR A 22 30.81 7.76 0.19
C THR A 22 31.74 6.56 0.08
N ASN A 23 32.75 6.62 -0.80
CA ASN A 23 33.65 5.53 -1.14
C ASN A 23 32.91 4.24 -1.51
N GLN A 24 31.81 4.39 -2.25
CA GLN A 24 30.96 3.29 -2.72
C GLN A 24 31.04 3.18 -4.24
N PRO A 25 30.90 1.97 -4.81
CA PRO A 25 30.89 1.82 -6.26
C PRO A 25 29.64 2.50 -6.86
N LEU A 26 29.84 3.19 -7.99
CA LEU A 26 28.77 3.91 -8.69
C LEU A 26 27.57 3.00 -9.01
N SER A 27 27.85 1.75 -9.40
CA SER A 27 26.82 0.75 -9.70
C SER A 27 25.91 0.46 -8.49
N GLU A 28 26.46 0.37 -7.29
CA GLU A 28 25.69 0.12 -6.07
C GLU A 28 24.82 1.33 -5.72
N LEU A 29 25.36 2.54 -5.87
CA LEU A 29 24.63 3.77 -5.62
C LEU A 29 23.47 3.98 -6.62
N VAL A 30 23.68 3.59 -7.88
CA VAL A 30 22.62 3.54 -8.90
C VAL A 30 21.55 2.52 -8.52
N ILE A 31 21.95 1.29 -8.12
CA ILE A 31 21.01 0.25 -7.70
C ILE A 31 20.19 0.72 -6.50
N GLN A 32 20.81 1.28 -5.47
CA GLN A 32 20.12 1.81 -4.28
C GLN A 32 19.15 2.94 -4.65
N SER A 33 19.56 3.84 -5.55
CA SER A 33 18.72 4.94 -6.03
C SER A 33 17.50 4.44 -6.81
N ILE A 34 17.67 3.39 -7.63
CA ILE A 34 16.56 2.78 -8.36
C ILE A 34 15.66 2.02 -7.39
N ALA A 35 16.23 1.13 -6.57
CA ALA A 35 15.50 0.29 -5.62
C ALA A 35 14.67 1.11 -4.62
N GLY A 36 15.22 2.22 -4.13
CA GLY A 36 14.51 3.14 -3.23
C GLY A 36 13.36 3.92 -3.88
N ASN A 37 13.32 3.96 -5.22
CA ASN A 37 12.27 4.63 -6.00
C ASN A 37 11.39 3.64 -6.77
N LEU A 38 11.44 2.34 -6.47
CA LEU A 38 10.50 1.40 -7.05
C LEU A 38 9.11 1.53 -6.39
N PRO A 39 8.03 1.34 -7.15
CA PRO A 39 6.69 1.26 -6.58
C PRO A 39 6.60 0.11 -5.58
N PRO A 40 5.67 0.17 -4.62
CA PRO A 40 5.50 -0.88 -3.63
C PRO A 40 5.28 -2.23 -4.32
N ALA A 41 6.06 -3.24 -3.91
CA ALA A 41 5.92 -4.59 -4.43
C ALA A 41 4.52 -5.14 -4.10
N ILE A 42 3.92 -5.85 -5.06
CA ILE A 42 2.65 -6.55 -4.89
C ILE A 42 2.86 -8.03 -4.55
N ASP A 43 4.10 -8.51 -4.68
CA ASP A 43 4.49 -9.92 -4.61
C ASP A 43 4.22 -10.54 -3.24
N THR A 44 4.17 -9.72 -2.20
CA THR A 44 3.86 -10.14 -0.82
C THR A 44 2.36 -10.22 -0.53
N ALA A 45 1.50 -9.74 -1.43
CA ALA A 45 0.05 -9.78 -1.25
C ALA A 45 -0.52 -11.14 -1.69
N PRO A 46 -1.67 -11.57 -1.13
CA PRO A 46 -2.37 -12.77 -1.60
C PRO A 46 -2.72 -12.70 -3.09
N ALA A 47 -2.56 -13.81 -3.81
CA ALA A 47 -2.73 -13.88 -5.27
C ALA A 47 -4.11 -13.41 -5.73
N GLU A 48 -5.13 -13.61 -4.90
CA GLU A 48 -6.52 -13.22 -5.14
C GLU A 48 -6.68 -11.69 -5.25
N ILE A 49 -5.81 -10.92 -4.58
CA ILE A 49 -5.88 -9.46 -4.50
C ILE A 49 -4.77 -8.80 -5.34
N GLN A 50 -3.71 -9.52 -5.71
CA GLN A 50 -2.58 -8.99 -6.51
C GLN A 50 -3.03 -8.29 -7.79
N ALA A 51 -3.96 -8.88 -8.55
CA ALA A 51 -4.48 -8.28 -9.77
C ALA A 51 -5.14 -6.91 -9.51
N GLU A 52 -5.85 -6.77 -8.39
CA GLU A 52 -6.48 -5.51 -8.00
C GLU A 52 -5.47 -4.48 -7.47
N LEU A 53 -4.39 -4.92 -6.82
CA LEU A 53 -3.33 -4.01 -6.39
C LEU A 53 -2.53 -3.50 -7.59
N LEU A 54 -2.35 -4.32 -8.62
CA LEU A 54 -1.70 -3.90 -9.85
C LEU A 54 -2.50 -2.81 -10.56
N THR A 55 -3.84 -2.92 -10.59
CA THR A 55 -4.68 -1.86 -11.18
C THR A 55 -4.59 -0.56 -10.39
N LEU A 56 -4.38 -0.59 -9.05
CA LEU A 56 -4.15 0.64 -8.26
C LEU A 56 -2.96 1.45 -8.78
N GLN A 57 -1.90 0.80 -9.27
CA GLN A 57 -0.72 1.51 -9.81
C GLN A 57 -1.04 2.33 -11.07
N THR A 58 -2.13 2.01 -11.77
CA THR A 58 -2.57 2.74 -12.97
C THR A 58 -3.55 3.88 -12.68
N LEU A 59 -4.02 4.00 -11.43
CA LEU A 59 -5.01 5.00 -11.04
C LEU A 59 -4.39 6.39 -10.86
N SER A 60 -5.23 7.41 -10.99
CA SER A 60 -4.87 8.79 -10.67
C SER A 60 -4.66 8.99 -9.18
N VAL A 61 -3.95 10.06 -8.81
CA VAL A 61 -3.71 10.45 -7.42
C VAL A 61 -5.03 10.65 -6.65
N ASP A 62 -6.05 11.20 -7.30
CA ASP A 62 -7.34 11.46 -6.65
C ASP A 62 -8.12 10.17 -6.40
N GLU A 63 -8.11 9.22 -7.32
CA GLU A 63 -8.69 7.89 -7.12
C GLU A 63 -7.96 7.14 -6.00
N LEU A 64 -6.63 7.21 -5.97
CA LEU A 64 -5.83 6.62 -4.89
C LEU A 64 -6.16 7.26 -3.53
N ARG A 65 -6.41 8.58 -3.48
CA ARG A 65 -6.86 9.26 -2.26
C ARG A 65 -8.25 8.80 -1.82
N GLN A 66 -9.19 8.61 -2.76
CA GLN A 66 -10.51 8.06 -2.44
C GLN A 66 -10.41 6.66 -1.84
N ILE A 67 -9.58 5.81 -2.44
CA ILE A 67 -9.36 4.45 -1.95
C ILE A 67 -8.67 4.47 -0.58
N ALA A 68 -7.64 5.30 -0.38
CA ALA A 68 -6.98 5.45 0.92
C ALA A 68 -7.93 5.92 2.03
N ARG A 69 -8.94 6.73 1.69
CA ARG A 69 -9.96 7.26 2.62
C ARG A 69 -11.20 6.37 2.73
N SER A 70 -11.30 5.30 1.98
CA SER A 70 -12.44 4.38 2.04
C SER A 70 -12.61 3.79 3.44
N GLN A 71 -13.85 3.60 3.86
CA GLN A 71 -14.21 3.05 5.17
C GLN A 71 -15.14 1.86 4.98
N ILE A 72 -15.08 0.92 5.93
CA ILE A 72 -16.07 -0.15 6.03
C ILE A 72 -17.41 0.52 6.32
N ALA A 73 -18.49 0.04 5.69
CA ALA A 73 -19.82 0.57 5.96
C ALA A 73 -20.18 0.35 7.45
N PRO A 74 -20.79 1.34 8.12
CA PRO A 74 -21.11 1.24 9.55
C PRO A 74 -21.96 0.00 9.85
N ASP A 75 -22.95 -0.31 9.01
CA ASP A 75 -23.81 -1.50 9.14
C ASP A 75 -22.99 -2.80 9.12
N GLN A 76 -21.96 -2.89 8.27
CA GLN A 76 -21.09 -4.08 8.20
C GLN A 76 -20.18 -4.18 9.43
N GLN A 77 -19.75 -3.05 9.98
CA GLN A 77 -18.92 -3.02 11.17
C GLN A 77 -19.72 -3.38 12.43
N GLU A 78 -20.93 -2.86 12.58
CA GLU A 78 -21.86 -3.25 13.65
C GLU A 78 -22.16 -4.75 13.56
N ARG A 79 -22.47 -5.25 12.36
CA ARG A 79 -22.73 -6.67 12.15
C ARG A 79 -21.52 -7.56 12.49
N HIS A 80 -20.31 -7.11 12.14
CA HIS A 80 -19.08 -7.82 12.48
C HIS A 80 -18.88 -7.91 13.99
N LEU A 81 -19.13 -6.81 14.73
CA LEU A 81 -19.06 -6.78 16.19
C LEU A 81 -20.09 -7.71 16.85
N GLU A 82 -21.34 -7.69 16.37
CA GLU A 82 -22.39 -8.61 16.85
C GLU A 82 -21.99 -10.08 16.68
N LEU A 83 -21.45 -10.42 15.51
CA LEU A 83 -21.04 -11.80 15.21
C LEU A 83 -19.81 -12.22 16.00
N LEU A 84 -18.89 -11.30 16.31
CA LEU A 84 -17.75 -11.54 17.19
C LEU A 84 -18.20 -11.80 18.63
N ASP A 85 -19.16 -11.03 19.14
CA ASP A 85 -19.71 -11.22 20.49
C ASP A 85 -20.35 -12.61 20.62
N ARG A 86 -21.19 -12.98 19.66
CA ARG A 86 -21.81 -14.33 19.60
C ARG A 86 -20.80 -15.45 19.38
N ASN A 87 -19.66 -15.17 18.74
CA ASN A 87 -18.55 -16.12 18.62
C ASN A 87 -17.96 -16.44 19.99
N GLN A 88 -17.72 -15.41 20.80
CA GLN A 88 -17.17 -15.55 22.15
C GLN A 88 -18.13 -16.31 23.08
N GLU A 89 -19.43 -16.11 22.92
CA GLU A 89 -20.47 -16.85 23.64
C GLU A 89 -20.64 -18.31 23.15
N GLY A 90 -20.02 -18.68 22.01
CA GLY A 90 -20.16 -19.99 21.40
C GLY A 90 -21.54 -20.26 20.78
N THR A 91 -22.34 -19.22 20.53
CA THR A 91 -23.74 -19.33 20.07
C THR A 91 -23.91 -19.17 18.56
N LEU A 92 -22.80 -19.11 17.80
CA LEU A 92 -22.84 -18.94 16.34
C LEU A 92 -23.38 -20.17 15.63
N THR A 93 -24.35 -19.94 14.74
CA THR A 93 -24.76 -20.94 13.76
C THR A 93 -23.71 -21.09 12.65
N PRO A 94 -23.68 -22.22 11.92
CA PRO A 94 -22.78 -22.39 10.77
C PRO A 94 -22.93 -21.28 9.71
N SER A 95 -24.15 -20.78 9.50
CA SER A 95 -24.39 -19.66 8.58
C SER A 95 -23.79 -18.35 9.08
N GLN A 96 -23.89 -18.06 10.37
CA GLN A 96 -23.29 -16.88 10.98
C GLN A 96 -21.76 -16.95 11.04
N GLN A 97 -21.18 -18.15 11.21
CA GLN A 97 -19.73 -18.35 11.09
C GLN A 97 -19.24 -18.05 9.68
N GLN A 98 -20.00 -18.44 8.66
CA GLN A 98 -19.67 -18.09 7.28
C GLN A 98 -19.75 -16.58 7.07
N GLU A 99 -20.83 -15.94 7.53
CA GLU A 99 -21.03 -14.49 7.46
C GLU A 99 -19.86 -13.72 8.12
N LEU A 100 -19.42 -14.16 9.30
CA LEU A 100 -18.28 -13.55 10.00
C LEU A 100 -16.97 -13.68 9.21
N ARG A 101 -16.74 -14.83 8.57
CA ARG A 101 -15.55 -15.05 7.72
C ARG A 101 -15.58 -14.14 6.51
N ASP A 102 -16.73 -14.03 5.84
CA ASP A 102 -16.89 -13.20 4.65
C ASP A 102 -16.69 -11.70 4.98
N LEU A 103 -17.24 -11.24 6.10
CA LEU A 103 -17.04 -9.87 6.59
C LEU A 103 -15.58 -9.58 6.93
N SER A 104 -14.89 -10.54 7.57
CA SER A 104 -13.46 -10.38 7.92
C SER A 104 -12.59 -10.33 6.65
N GLN A 105 -12.83 -11.21 5.68
CA GLN A 105 -12.12 -11.20 4.41
C GLN A 105 -12.35 -9.91 3.61
N ALA A 106 -13.58 -9.38 3.62
CA ALA A 106 -13.90 -8.11 2.98
C ALA A 106 -13.15 -6.94 3.65
N ALA A 107 -13.10 -6.92 4.98
CA ALA A 107 -12.37 -5.93 5.76
C ALA A 107 -10.85 -5.99 5.48
N ASP A 108 -10.27 -7.19 5.48
CA ASP A 108 -8.84 -7.40 5.19
C ASP A 108 -8.49 -6.94 3.77
N ARG A 109 -9.32 -7.28 2.79
CA ARG A 109 -9.15 -6.85 1.39
C ARG A 109 -9.20 -5.33 1.26
N LEU A 110 -10.12 -4.67 1.96
CA LEU A 110 -10.19 -3.22 1.99
C LEU A 110 -8.93 -2.61 2.63
N MET A 111 -8.47 -3.17 3.75
CA MET A 111 -7.28 -2.71 4.46
C MET A 111 -6.02 -2.83 3.59
N LEU A 112 -5.86 -3.94 2.86
CA LEU A 112 -4.75 -4.15 1.92
C LEU A 112 -4.77 -3.11 0.80
N LYS A 113 -5.92 -2.87 0.18
CA LYS A 113 -6.08 -1.84 -0.86
C LYS A 113 -5.73 -0.45 -0.33
N LYS A 114 -6.20 -0.10 0.87
CA LYS A 114 -5.89 1.17 1.53
C LYS A 114 -4.39 1.33 1.78
N ALA A 115 -3.76 0.30 2.35
CA ALA A 115 -2.33 0.31 2.64
C ALA A 115 -1.51 0.49 1.36
N HIS A 116 -1.88 -0.23 0.29
CA HIS A 116 -1.20 -0.13 -1.00
C HIS A 116 -1.42 1.23 -1.67
N ALA A 117 -2.64 1.77 -1.67
CA ALA A 117 -2.92 3.11 -2.17
C ALA A 117 -2.12 4.18 -1.41
N CYS A 118 -2.04 4.09 -0.09
CA CYS A 118 -1.18 4.95 0.73
C CYS A 118 0.30 4.80 0.35
N ALA A 119 0.80 3.59 0.12
CA ALA A 119 2.18 3.35 -0.28
C ALA A 119 2.50 3.97 -1.65
N ILE A 120 1.59 3.84 -2.63
CA ILE A 120 1.71 4.48 -3.95
C ILE A 120 1.70 6.01 -3.79
N LEU A 121 0.79 6.57 -3.01
CA LEU A 121 0.74 8.02 -2.75
C LEU A 121 2.05 8.55 -2.14
N ARG A 122 2.63 7.83 -1.17
CA ARG A 122 3.94 8.18 -0.60
C ARG A 122 5.06 8.14 -1.64
N TRP A 123 5.06 7.12 -2.48
CA TRP A 123 6.03 6.96 -3.56
C TRP A 123 5.92 8.11 -4.58
N LEU A 124 4.71 8.57 -4.88
CA LEU A 124 4.45 9.75 -5.71
C LEU A 124 4.75 11.10 -5.02
N GLY A 125 5.26 11.07 -3.77
CA GLY A 125 5.55 12.27 -2.99
C GLY A 125 4.31 13.02 -2.49
N GLN A 126 3.14 12.37 -2.49
CA GLN A 126 1.88 12.97 -2.05
C GLN A 126 1.67 12.76 -0.53
N PRO A 127 1.16 13.76 0.19
CA PRO A 127 0.83 13.58 1.61
C PRO A 127 -0.33 12.60 1.77
N ILE A 128 -0.14 11.59 2.63
CA ILE A 128 -1.15 10.56 2.92
C ILE A 128 -2.31 11.15 3.74
N ARG A 129 -2.01 12.13 4.59
CA ARG A 129 -2.97 12.91 5.37
C ARG A 129 -2.76 14.38 5.06
N ASP A 130 -3.85 15.09 4.79
CA ASP A 130 -3.88 16.52 5.02
C ASP A 130 -3.75 16.75 6.53
N LEU A 131 -2.55 17.12 6.99
CA LEU A 131 -2.32 17.49 8.40
C LEU A 131 -3.23 18.64 8.86
N ASN A 132 -3.79 19.39 7.91
CA ASN A 132 -4.75 20.46 8.15
C ASN A 132 -6.17 19.98 8.56
N GLN A 133 -6.44 18.67 8.57
CA GLN A 133 -7.73 18.11 8.99
C GLN A 133 -7.69 17.44 10.37
N LEU A 134 -6.56 17.53 11.09
CA LEU A 134 -6.52 17.14 12.49
C LEU A 134 -7.14 18.27 13.33
N SER A 135 -8.46 18.17 13.58
CA SER A 135 -9.07 18.94 14.66
C SER A 135 -8.33 18.65 15.96
N PRO A 136 -7.96 19.67 16.76
CA PRO A 136 -7.37 19.44 18.06
C PRO A 136 -8.37 18.70 18.95
N ILE A 137 -7.87 17.70 19.67
CA ILE A 137 -8.59 16.94 20.70
C ILE A 137 -8.82 17.84 21.91
#